data_AF-A0A0A0HV00-F1
#
_entry.id   AF-A0A0A0HV00-F1
#
_cell.length_a   1.000
_cell.length_b   1.000
_cell.length_c   1.000
_cell.angle_alpha   90.00
_cell.angle_beta   90.00
_cell.angle_gamma   90.00
#
_symmetry.space_group_name_H-M   'P 1'
#
loop_
_entity.id
_entity.type
_entity.pdbx_description
1 polymer ?
#
loop_
_entity_poly.entity_id
_entity_poly.type
_entity_poly.pdbx_seq_one_letter_code
_entity_poly.pdbx_strand_id
1 'polypeptide(L)'
;MPEIELRAVSRAAWLIRSTGRRPWICPPCRNAVVRRESRRAMSSAPQVGDKKPFYITTPIFYVNAAPHVGHLYTMILGDVLKRWQILLGDTDAKLLTGTDEHGLKVRLG
;
A
#
# COMPACT_ATOMS: atom_id res chain seq x y z
N MET A 1 7.64 49.08 30.80
CA MET A 1 8.59 49.17 29.66
C MET A 1 9.24 47.80 29.47
N PRO A 2 9.33 47.20 28.27
CA PRO A 2 8.39 47.22 27.14
C PRO A 2 7.99 45.79 26.69
N GLU A 3 6.70 45.57 26.40
CA GLU A 3 6.17 44.43 25.62
C GLU A 3 6.36 44.66 24.10
N ILE A 4 7.58 44.54 23.57
CA ILE A 4 7.84 44.86 22.14
C ILE A 4 8.36 43.68 21.30
N GLU A 5 8.70 42.53 21.90
CA GLU A 5 9.46 41.50 21.15
C GLU A 5 8.61 40.50 20.33
N LEU A 6 7.31 40.32 20.59
CA LEU A 6 6.53 39.23 19.96
C LEU A 6 5.86 39.60 18.61
N ARG A 7 5.91 40.86 18.16
CA ARG A 7 5.41 41.25 16.82
C ARG A 7 6.49 41.27 15.74
N ALA A 8 7.78 41.22 16.12
CA ALA A 8 8.89 41.34 15.19
C ALA A 8 9.07 40.07 14.31
N VAL A 9 8.87 38.89 14.90
CA VAL A 9 9.09 37.61 14.20
C VAL A 9 8.01 37.34 13.14
N SER A 10 6.79 37.86 13.33
CA SER A 10 5.67 37.61 12.40
C SER A 10 5.74 38.43 11.10
N ARG A 11 6.43 39.57 11.08
CA ARG A 11 6.61 40.37 9.83
C ARG A 11 7.83 39.92 9.02
N ALA A 12 8.87 39.42 9.69
CA ALA A 12 10.07 38.89 9.03
C ALA A 12 9.78 37.62 8.21
N ALA A 13 8.92 36.73 8.71
CA ALA A 13 8.52 35.53 7.98
C ALA A 13 7.70 35.83 6.70
N TRP A 14 6.94 36.94 6.68
CA TRP A 14 6.17 37.36 5.51
C TRP A 14 7.07 37.93 4.41
N LEU A 15 8.12 38.65 4.79
CA LEU A 15 9.11 39.17 3.84
C LEU A 15 9.93 38.06 3.18
N ILE A 16 10.27 36.99 3.92
CA ILE A 16 10.99 35.82 3.38
C ILE A 16 10.12 34.98 2.43
N ARG A 17 8.78 35.00 2.58
CA ARG A 17 7.88 34.27 1.66
C ARG A 17 7.60 35.03 0.35
N SER A 18 7.86 36.33 0.32
CA SER A 18 7.62 37.18 -0.87
C SER A 18 8.78 37.20 -1.88
N THR A 19 9.95 36.66 -1.49
CA THR A 19 11.16 36.60 -2.32
C THR A 19 11.32 35.28 -3.07
N GLY A 20 10.26 34.49 -3.23
CA GLY A 20 10.19 33.40 -4.22
C GLY A 20 10.25 33.87 -5.68
N ARG A 21 10.66 35.13 -5.93
CA ARG A 21 10.82 35.69 -7.27
C ARG A 21 12.19 35.33 -7.80
N ARG A 22 12.29 34.17 -8.46
CA ARG A 22 13.44 33.88 -9.34
C ARG A 22 13.40 34.88 -10.50
N PRO A 23 14.39 35.79 -10.65
CA PRO A 23 14.34 36.87 -11.64
C PRO A 23 14.43 36.38 -13.09
N TRP A 24 14.93 35.16 -13.30
CA TRP A 24 15.09 34.50 -14.60
C TRP A 24 13.82 33.83 -15.14
N ILE A 25 12.73 33.79 -14.37
CA ILE A 25 11.49 33.10 -14.76
C ILE A 25 10.52 34.10 -15.36
N CYS A 26 10.15 33.87 -16.63
CA CYS A 26 9.21 34.69 -17.37
C CYS A 26 7.85 34.82 -16.66
N PRO A 27 7.16 35.97 -16.71
CA PRO A 27 5.84 36.14 -16.07
C PRO A 27 4.79 35.08 -16.46
N PRO A 28 4.69 34.64 -17.74
CA PRO A 28 3.83 33.50 -18.13
C PRO A 28 4.20 32.18 -17.42
N CYS A 29 5.50 31.91 -17.31
CA CYS A 29 6.08 30.71 -16.70
C CYS A 29 5.81 30.67 -15.19
N ARG A 30 5.76 31.82 -14.53
CA ARG A 30 5.50 31.97 -13.09
C ARG A 30 4.07 31.59 -12.71
N ASN A 31 3.09 32.00 -13.52
CA ASN A 31 1.68 31.65 -13.30
C ASN A 31 1.43 30.15 -13.50
N ALA A 32 2.23 29.47 -14.34
CA ALA A 32 2.15 28.02 -14.50
C ALA A 32 2.58 27.25 -13.24
N VAL A 33 3.56 27.76 -12.48
CA VAL A 33 4.06 27.12 -11.25
C VAL A 33 3.00 27.20 -10.14
N VAL A 34 2.43 28.39 -9.90
CA VAL A 34 1.37 28.58 -8.89
C VAL A 34 0.13 27.74 -9.21
N ARG A 35 -0.24 27.61 -10.49
CA ARG A 35 -1.36 26.78 -10.97
C ARG A 35 -1.08 25.27 -10.97
N ARG A 36 0.19 24.86 -10.81
CA ARG A 36 0.58 23.45 -10.60
C ARG A 36 0.47 23.07 -9.13
N GLU A 37 0.89 23.95 -8.23
CA GLU A 37 0.81 23.74 -6.78
C GLU A 37 -0.65 23.58 -6.32
N SER A 38 -1.55 24.44 -6.80
CA SER A 38 -2.97 24.39 -6.44
C SER A 38 -3.68 23.11 -6.91
N ARG A 39 -3.22 22.49 -8.01
CA ARG A 39 -3.76 21.20 -8.49
C ARG A 39 -3.27 20.01 -7.68
N ARG A 40 -2.07 20.07 -7.10
CA ARG A 40 -1.53 18.99 -6.24
C ARG A 40 -2.19 18.95 -4.87
N ALA A 41 -2.64 20.09 -4.35
CA ALA A 41 -3.32 20.17 -3.06
C ALA A 41 -4.72 19.50 -3.04
N MET A 42 -5.28 19.08 -4.19
CA MET A 42 -6.61 18.47 -4.29
C MET A 42 -6.62 16.94 -4.47
N SER A 43 -5.48 16.25 -4.43
CA SER A 43 -5.48 14.78 -4.49
C SER A 43 -5.30 14.15 -3.10
N SER A 44 -6.11 14.57 -2.12
CA SER A 44 -6.26 13.85 -0.85
C SER A 44 -7.33 12.76 -0.91
N ALA A 45 -7.91 12.51 -2.09
CA ALA A 45 -8.82 11.38 -2.29
C ALA A 45 -8.03 10.08 -2.06
N PRO A 46 -8.50 9.17 -1.19
CA PRO A 46 -7.88 7.87 -1.02
C PRO A 46 -7.94 7.20 -2.39
N GLN A 47 -6.76 6.92 -2.96
CA GLN A 47 -6.66 6.12 -4.17
C GLN A 47 -7.09 4.71 -3.77
N VAL A 48 -8.38 4.39 -3.91
CA VAL A 48 -8.85 3.01 -3.98
C VAL A 48 -8.28 2.47 -5.28
N GLY A 49 -7.00 2.11 -5.24
CA GLY A 49 -6.36 1.47 -6.37
C GLY A 49 -7.09 0.16 -6.59
N ASP A 50 -7.49 -0.11 -7.84
CA ASP A 50 -7.89 -1.42 -8.35
C ASP A 50 -6.71 -2.41 -8.22
N LYS A 51 -6.27 -2.67 -6.99
CA LYS A 51 -5.26 -3.67 -6.69
C LYS A 51 -6.01 -5.00 -6.58
N LYS A 52 -5.67 -5.91 -7.48
CA LYS A 52 -6.15 -7.29 -7.41
C LYS A 52 -5.79 -7.87 -6.04
N PRO A 53 -6.69 -8.61 -5.38
CA PRO A 53 -6.39 -9.19 -4.08
C PRO A 53 -5.21 -10.15 -4.18
N PHE A 54 -4.42 -10.27 -3.13
CA PHE A 54 -3.41 -11.31 -3.06
C PHE A 54 -4.05 -12.70 -2.94
N TYR A 55 -3.76 -13.59 -3.89
CA TYR A 55 -4.22 -14.98 -3.85
C TYR A 55 -3.01 -15.92 -3.79
N ILE A 56 -3.03 -16.83 -2.83
CA ILE A 56 -2.06 -17.91 -2.71
C ILE A 56 -2.76 -19.25 -2.67
N THR A 57 -2.18 -20.26 -3.33
CA THR A 57 -2.71 -21.62 -3.35
C THR A 57 -1.70 -22.62 -2.82
N THR A 58 -2.19 -23.70 -2.23
CA THR A 58 -1.40 -24.91 -2.00
C THR A 58 -1.69 -25.94 -3.08
N PRO A 59 -0.84 -26.96 -3.26
CA PRO A 59 -1.20 -28.16 -4.00
C PRO A 59 -2.48 -28.78 -3.41
N ILE A 60 -3.21 -29.53 -4.24
CA ILE A 60 -4.29 -30.40 -3.81
C ILE A 60 -3.70 -31.72 -3.29
N PHE A 61 -4.03 -32.10 -2.06
CA PHE A 61 -3.44 -33.27 -1.42
C PHE A 61 -4.26 -34.53 -1.73
N TYR A 62 -3.60 -35.60 -2.16
CA TYR A 62 -4.25 -36.90 -2.39
C TYR A 62 -4.70 -37.52 -1.06
N VAL A 63 -5.95 -37.97 -1.02
CA VAL A 63 -6.57 -38.55 0.19
C VAL A 63 -6.25 -40.03 0.42
N ASN A 64 -5.31 -40.60 -0.35
CA ASN A 64 -4.92 -42.02 -0.22
C ASN A 64 -4.22 -42.35 1.10
N ALA A 65 -3.75 -41.34 1.84
CA ALA A 65 -3.07 -41.51 3.12
C ALA A 65 -3.42 -40.35 4.06
N ALA A 66 -3.27 -40.58 5.36
CA ALA A 66 -3.47 -39.55 6.36
C ALA A 66 -2.49 -38.37 6.18
N PRO A 67 -2.87 -37.14 6.60
CA PRO A 67 -1.99 -36.00 6.49
C PRO A 67 -0.63 -36.20 7.19
N HIS A 68 0.46 -35.88 6.49
CA HIS A 68 1.82 -36.02 7.00
C HIS A 68 2.60 -34.70 6.95
N VAL A 69 3.86 -34.71 7.45
CA VAL A 69 4.71 -33.51 7.56
C VAL A 69 4.86 -32.73 6.25
N GLY A 70 4.91 -33.41 5.10
CA GLY A 70 4.92 -32.75 3.79
C GLY A 70 3.67 -31.90 3.50
N HIS A 71 2.47 -32.36 3.89
CA HIS A 71 1.25 -31.57 3.78
C HIS A 71 1.30 -30.37 4.72
N LEU A 72 1.72 -30.59 5.97
CA LEU A 72 1.85 -29.54 6.98
C LEU A 72 2.81 -28.44 6.55
N TYR A 73 3.99 -28.80 6.03
CA TYR A 73 5.01 -27.85 5.58
C TYR A 73 4.43 -26.86 4.58
N THR A 74 3.74 -27.38 3.57
CA THR A 74 3.17 -26.57 2.50
C THR A 74 2.01 -25.69 3.01
N MET A 75 1.18 -26.22 3.91
CA MET A 75 0.10 -25.47 4.55
C MET A 75 0.62 -24.31 5.40
N ILE A 76 1.68 -24.53 6.18
CA ILE A 76 2.29 -23.48 7.01
C ILE A 76 2.86 -22.36 6.13
N LEU A 77 3.55 -22.70 5.05
CA LEU A 77 4.08 -21.70 4.11
C LEU A 77 2.96 -20.82 3.54
N GLY A 78 1.87 -21.44 3.07
CA GLY A 78 0.71 -20.72 2.54
C GLY A 78 0.07 -19.79 3.58
N ASP A 79 -0.10 -20.26 4.81
CA ASP A 79 -0.70 -19.45 5.88
C ASP A 79 0.20 -18.29 6.32
N VAL A 80 1.52 -18.51 6.47
CA VAL A 80 2.49 -17.47 6.79
C VAL A 80 2.48 -16.37 5.73
N LEU A 81 2.49 -16.75 4.45
CA LEU A 81 2.47 -15.80 3.34
C LEU A 81 1.17 -14.99 3.29
N LYS A 82 0.01 -15.64 3.51
CA LYS A 82 -1.27 -14.92 3.61
C LYS A 82 -1.25 -13.91 4.76
N ARG A 83 -0.84 -14.33 5.95
CA ARG A 83 -0.76 -13.44 7.12
C ARG A 83 0.21 -12.28 6.91
N TRP A 84 1.34 -12.54 6.27
CA TRP A 84 2.31 -11.51 5.92
C TRP A 84 1.70 -10.45 5.00
N GLN A 85 0.92 -10.83 4.00
CA GLN A 85 0.26 -9.88 3.10
C GLN A 85 -0.81 -9.04 3.80
N ILE A 86 -1.56 -9.65 4.73
CA ILE A 86 -2.50 -8.91 5.60
C ILE A 86 -1.74 -7.86 6.43
N LEU A 87 -0.58 -8.21 6.99
CA LEU A 87 0.27 -7.26 7.74
C LEU A 87 0.83 -6.12 6.87
N LEU A 88 1.03 -6.36 5.57
CA LEU A 88 1.44 -5.34 4.60
C LEU A 88 0.28 -4.45 4.12
N GLY A 89 -0.95 -4.72 4.57
CA GLY A 89 -2.15 -3.93 4.25
C GLY A 89 -3.05 -4.53 3.17
N ASP A 90 -2.77 -5.74 2.67
CA ASP A 90 -3.66 -6.46 1.76
C ASP A 90 -4.70 -7.27 2.56
N THR A 91 -5.75 -6.58 2.99
CA THR A 91 -6.79 -7.16 3.87
C THR A 91 -7.68 -8.20 3.17
N ASP A 92 -7.66 -8.28 1.83
CA ASP A 92 -8.41 -9.27 1.05
C ASP A 92 -7.53 -10.47 0.60
N ALA A 93 -6.38 -10.66 1.25
CA ALA A 93 -5.50 -11.79 0.96
C ALA A 93 -6.18 -13.14 1.25
N LYS A 94 -6.22 -14.00 0.24
CA LYS A 94 -6.92 -15.31 0.28
C LYS A 94 -5.95 -16.46 0.09
N LEU A 95 -6.16 -17.52 0.87
CA LEU A 95 -5.47 -18.80 0.75
C LEU A 95 -6.46 -19.86 0.28
N LEU A 96 -6.17 -20.53 -0.83
CA LEU A 96 -6.94 -21.66 -1.33
C LEU A 96 -6.14 -22.96 -1.20
N THR A 97 -6.78 -23.97 -0.64
CA THR A 97 -6.23 -25.31 -0.48
C THR A 97 -7.29 -26.33 -0.89
N GLY A 98 -6.92 -27.60 -1.00
CA GLY A 98 -7.88 -28.64 -1.33
C GLY A 98 -7.28 -30.03 -1.30
N THR A 99 -8.13 -30.99 -1.64
CA THR A 99 -7.82 -32.41 -1.73
C THR A 99 -8.15 -32.92 -3.14
N ASP A 100 -7.42 -33.94 -3.59
CA ASP A 100 -7.78 -34.70 -4.79
C ASP A 100 -8.38 -36.04 -4.39
N GLU A 101 -9.70 -36.14 -4.58
CA GLU A 101 -10.52 -37.30 -4.24
C GLU A 101 -10.80 -38.18 -5.47
N HIS A 102 -10.27 -37.82 -6.64
CA HIS A 102 -10.57 -38.51 -7.89
C HIS A 102 -9.47 -39.51 -8.23
N GLY A 103 -9.82 -40.80 -8.26
CA GLY A 103 -8.91 -41.84 -8.75
C GLY A 103 -9.35 -43.25 -8.36
N LEU A 104 -9.07 -44.22 -9.23
CA LEU A 104 -9.34 -45.66 -8.99
C LEU A 104 -8.70 -46.19 -7.69
N LYS A 105 -7.60 -45.58 -7.24
CA LYS A 105 -6.90 -45.95 -6.00
C LYS A 105 -7.61 -45.50 -4.71
N VAL A 106 -8.41 -44.42 -4.76
CA VAL A 106 -9.20 -43.95 -3.60
C VAL A 106 -10.36 -44.92 -3.30
N ARG A 107 -10.89 -45.60 -4.33
CA ARG A 107 -12.02 -46.55 -4.20
C ARG A 107 -11.62 -47.90 -3.58
N LEU A 108 -10.34 -48.24 -3.57
CA LEU A 108 -9.84 -49.55 -3.14
C LEU A 108 -9.36 -49.58 -1.67
N GLY A 109 -9.53 -48.47 -0.93
CA GLY A 109 -9.17 -48.33 0.48
C GLY A 109 -10.36 -48.53 1.42
#